data_AF-A0A7S1SY66-F1
#
_entry.id   AF-A0A7S1SY66-F1
#
_cell.length_a   1.000
_cell.length_b   1.000
_cell.length_c   1.000
_cell.angle_alpha   90.00
_cell.angle_beta   90.00
_cell.angle_gamma   90.00
#
_symmetry.space_group_name_H-M   'P 1'
#
loop_
_entity.id
_entity.type
_entity.pdbx_description
1 polymer ?
#
loop_
_entity_poly.entity_id
_entity_poly.type
_entity_poly.pdbx_seq_one_letter_code
_entity_poly.pdbx_strand_id
1 'polypeptide(L)'
;AAIADELIRDGWQLTKIRKIMQGLASGGAALGLTFSVLVSEPYLKVAGIAGALAMSNLSTVGLYCSHQDISPKYAGVMLSITNTAGSLPGILGNILVGFLMDRTGSWSLSLMVPAIVCYATGAISWLFLYNSDPVDFDNMDSAHDPSSNMEEMGKRALA
;
A
#
# COMPACT_ATOMS: atom_id res chain seq x y z
N ALA A 1 13.80 1.61 4.88
CA ALA A 1 14.09 2.74 5.78
C ALA A 1 15.40 3.37 5.37
N ALA A 2 16.57 2.84 5.77
CA ALA A 2 17.88 3.45 5.46
C ALA A 2 18.08 3.94 4.01
N ILE A 3 17.80 3.09 3.01
CA ILE A 3 17.93 3.47 1.57
C ILE A 3 16.94 4.56 1.16
N ALA A 4 15.72 4.54 1.71
CA ALA A 4 14.72 5.57 1.44
C ALA A 4 15.11 6.90 2.12
N ASP A 5 15.64 6.85 3.33
CA ASP A 5 16.10 8.02 4.09
C ASP A 5 17.31 8.69 3.41
N GLU A 6 18.18 7.89 2.80
CA GLU A 6 19.31 8.35 1.98
C GLU A 6 18.84 9.04 0.68
N LEU A 7 17.86 8.46 -0.03
CA LEU A 7 17.29 9.05 -1.24
C LEU A 7 16.48 10.32 -0.96
N ILE A 8 15.84 10.42 0.20
CA ILE A 8 15.17 11.66 0.65
C ILE A 8 16.22 12.75 0.93
N ARG A 9 17.36 12.41 1.54
CA ARG A 9 18.48 13.33 1.73
C ARG A 9 19.07 13.83 0.41
N ASP A 10 19.03 13.01 -0.63
CA ASP A 10 19.44 13.36 -2.01
C ASP A 10 18.37 14.18 -2.78
N GLY A 11 17.27 14.56 -2.15
CA GLY A 11 16.27 15.48 -2.72
C GLY A 11 15.25 14.82 -3.66
N TRP A 12 15.13 13.49 -3.65
CA TRP A 12 14.12 12.79 -4.44
C TRP A 12 12.73 12.99 -3.84
N GLN A 13 11.73 13.20 -4.71
CA GLN A 13 10.33 13.28 -4.28
C GLN A 13 9.90 11.97 -3.61
N LEU A 14 9.35 12.08 -2.41
CA LEU A 14 8.86 10.96 -1.59
C LEU A 14 7.94 10.03 -2.39
N THR A 15 7.04 10.60 -3.20
CA THR A 15 6.14 9.86 -4.10
C THR A 15 6.88 8.93 -5.07
N LYS A 16 8.01 9.38 -5.65
CA LYS A 16 8.80 8.56 -6.59
C LYS A 16 9.51 7.41 -5.90
N ILE A 17 10.09 7.66 -4.72
CA ILE A 17 10.75 6.64 -3.91
C ILE A 17 9.74 5.55 -3.54
N ARG A 18 8.55 5.96 -3.05
CA ARG A 18 7.45 5.06 -2.68
C ARG A 18 6.95 4.22 -3.85
N LYS A 19 6.83 4.81 -5.05
CA LYS A 19 6.45 4.08 -6.28
C LYS A 19 7.51 3.04 -6.69
N ILE A 20 8.78 3.42 -6.64
CA ILE A 20 9.89 2.52 -7.02
C ILE A 20 10.00 1.36 -6.04
N MET A 21 9.98 1.65 -4.73
CA MET A 21 10.07 0.61 -3.69
C MET A 21 8.90 -0.37 -3.75
N GLN A 22 7.67 0.14 -3.86
CA GLN A 22 6.50 -0.72 -3.97
C GLN A 22 6.46 -1.50 -5.29
N GLY A 23 6.91 -0.89 -6.39
CA GLY A 23 7.03 -1.55 -7.69
C GLY A 23 8.06 -2.69 -7.66
N LEU A 24 9.23 -2.48 -7.06
CA LEU A 24 10.26 -3.50 -6.88
C LEU A 24 9.78 -4.64 -5.97
N ALA A 25 9.07 -4.33 -4.89
CA ALA A 25 8.58 -5.34 -3.97
C ALA A 25 7.44 -6.17 -4.57
N SER A 26 6.44 -5.53 -5.18
CA SER A 26 5.34 -6.23 -5.85
C SER A 26 5.82 -7.00 -7.09
N GLY A 27 6.76 -6.43 -7.85
CA GLY A 27 7.40 -7.09 -8.99
C GLY A 27 8.22 -8.31 -8.56
N GLY A 28 9.01 -8.18 -7.49
CA GLY A 28 9.76 -9.28 -6.90
C GLY A 28 8.87 -10.40 -6.36
N ALA A 29 7.78 -10.05 -5.70
CA ALA A 29 6.78 -11.02 -5.26
C ALA A 29 6.12 -11.76 -6.44
N ALA A 30 5.73 -11.05 -7.50
CA ALA A 30 5.15 -11.65 -8.70
C ALA A 30 6.13 -12.59 -9.43
N LEU A 31 7.41 -12.19 -9.53
CA LEU A 31 8.46 -13.01 -10.10
C LEU A 31 8.74 -14.26 -9.26
N GLY A 32 8.80 -14.13 -7.94
CA GLY A 32 9.00 -15.26 -7.03
C GLY A 32 7.86 -16.28 -7.09
N LEU A 33 6.61 -15.81 -7.15
CA LEU A 33 5.44 -16.69 -7.30
C LEU A 33 5.39 -17.36 -8.67
N THR A 34 5.74 -16.63 -9.74
CA THR A 34 5.80 -17.19 -11.10
C THR A 34 6.89 -18.27 -11.19
N PHE A 35 8.06 -18.01 -10.59
CA PHE A 35 9.13 -19.00 -10.48
C PHE A 35 8.66 -20.27 -9.74
N SER A 36 7.91 -20.13 -8.65
CA SER A 36 7.33 -21.27 -7.92
C SER A 36 6.29 -22.08 -8.71
N VAL A 37 5.66 -21.50 -9.73
CA VAL A 37 4.75 -22.24 -10.62
C VAL A 37 5.52 -23.03 -11.68
N LEU A 38 6.64 -22.50 -12.17
CA LEU A 38 7.43 -23.10 -13.25
C LEU A 38 8.33 -24.25 -12.77
N VAL A 39 8.79 -24.20 -11.53
CA VAL A 39 9.66 -25.23 -10.96
C VAL A 39 8.84 -26.42 -10.47
N SER A 40 9.26 -27.65 -10.77
CA SER A 40 8.57 -28.87 -10.29
C SER A 40 9.06 -29.33 -8.92
N GLU A 41 10.30 -29.00 -8.55
CA GLU A 41 10.95 -29.42 -7.31
C GLU A 41 10.33 -28.75 -6.06
N PRO A 42 9.78 -29.51 -5.09
CA PRO A 42 9.08 -28.97 -3.94
C PRO A 42 9.91 -28.02 -3.06
N TYR A 43 11.21 -28.30 -2.86
CA TYR A 43 12.08 -27.43 -2.06
C TYR A 43 12.24 -26.04 -2.68
N LEU A 44 12.43 -25.99 -4.00
CA LEU A 44 12.58 -24.73 -4.74
C LEU A 44 11.25 -23.97 -4.84
N LYS A 45 10.11 -24.67 -4.95
CA LYS A 45 8.79 -24.03 -4.89
C LYS A 45 8.58 -23.28 -3.58
N VAL A 46 8.86 -23.92 -2.45
CA VAL A 46 8.70 -23.32 -1.12
C VAL A 46 9.65 -22.15 -0.94
N ALA A 47 10.90 -22.27 -1.40
CA ALA A 47 11.86 -21.17 -1.36
C ALA A 47 11.39 -19.95 -2.18
N GLY A 48 10.84 -20.15 -3.38
CA GLY A 48 10.28 -19.07 -4.20
C GLY A 48 9.05 -18.40 -3.57
N ILE A 49 8.17 -19.17 -2.93
CA ILE A 49 7.02 -18.63 -2.19
C ILE A 49 7.50 -17.81 -0.99
N ALA A 50 8.43 -18.35 -0.20
CA ALA A 50 8.99 -17.67 0.97
C ALA A 50 9.70 -16.36 0.58
N GLY A 51 10.49 -16.39 -0.50
CA GLY A 51 11.14 -15.19 -1.04
C GLY A 51 10.15 -14.13 -1.50
N ALA A 52 9.09 -14.54 -2.20
CA ALA A 52 8.03 -13.64 -2.64
C ALA A 52 7.31 -12.97 -1.45
N LEU A 53 6.97 -13.76 -0.41
CA LEU A 53 6.34 -13.23 0.80
C LEU A 53 7.28 -12.29 1.56
N ALA A 54 8.57 -12.61 1.63
CA ALA A 54 9.56 -11.74 2.28
C ALA A 54 9.65 -10.38 1.58
N MET A 55 9.72 -10.36 0.25
CA MET A 55 9.74 -9.11 -0.52
C MET A 55 8.45 -8.31 -0.36
N SER A 56 7.29 -8.97 -0.35
CA SER A 56 5.99 -8.34 -0.12
C SER A 56 5.92 -7.66 1.26
N ASN A 57 6.34 -8.36 2.32
CA ASN A 57 6.31 -7.83 3.69
C ASN A 57 7.25 -6.64 3.90
N LEU A 58 8.43 -6.64 3.25
CA LEU A 58 9.33 -5.49 3.29
C LEU A 58 8.70 -4.22 2.72
N SER A 59 7.79 -4.36 1.75
CA SER A 59 7.03 -3.23 1.19
C SER A 59 5.98 -2.70 2.15
N THR A 60 5.28 -3.59 2.85
CA THR A 60 4.20 -3.24 3.77
C THR A 60 4.73 -2.37 4.91
N VAL A 61 5.96 -2.61 5.38
CA VAL A 61 6.65 -1.73 6.35
C VAL A 61 6.73 -0.29 5.86
N GLY A 62 7.01 -0.08 4.57
CA GLY A 62 6.97 1.23 3.93
C GLY A 62 5.58 1.85 4.00
N LEU A 63 4.53 1.13 3.62
CA LEU A 63 3.14 1.62 3.63
C LEU A 63 2.72 2.25 4.97
N TYR A 64 3.11 1.66 6.10
CA TYR A 64 2.80 2.20 7.43
C TYR A 64 3.46 3.57 7.66
N CYS A 65 4.70 3.75 7.19
CA CYS A 65 5.36 5.05 7.22
C CYS A 65 4.66 6.07 6.28
N SER A 66 4.04 5.65 5.17
CA SER A 66 3.34 6.58 4.26
C SER A 66 2.18 7.30 4.94
N HIS A 67 1.47 6.61 5.84
CA HIS A 67 0.32 7.18 6.55
C HIS A 67 0.77 8.21 7.58
N GLN A 68 1.93 7.98 8.21
CA GLN A 68 2.55 8.92 9.14
C GLN A 68 3.06 10.17 8.41
N ASP A 69 3.59 10.02 7.20
CA ASP A 69 4.08 11.15 6.39
C ASP A 69 2.94 12.07 5.90
N ILE A 70 1.73 11.53 5.66
CA ILE A 70 0.57 12.30 5.18
C ILE A 70 -0.13 13.05 6.33
N SER A 71 -0.29 12.42 7.50
CA SER A 71 -0.89 13.08 8.66
C SER A 71 -0.49 12.38 9.96
N PRO A 72 0.44 12.92 10.75
CA PRO A 72 0.81 12.32 12.03
C PRO A 72 -0.35 12.32 13.05
N LYS A 73 -1.30 13.25 12.93
CA LYS A 73 -2.47 13.39 13.83
C LYS A 73 -3.57 12.34 13.56
N TYR A 74 -3.79 11.97 12.29
CA TYR A 74 -4.86 11.04 11.88
C TYR A 74 -4.36 9.67 11.37
N ALA A 75 -3.04 9.42 11.40
CA ALA A 75 -2.42 8.18 10.91
C ALA A 75 -3.10 6.91 11.44
N GLY A 76 -3.48 6.87 12.73
CA GLY A 76 -4.12 5.70 13.34
C GLY A 76 -5.52 5.40 12.79
N VAL A 77 -6.34 6.44 12.55
CA VAL A 77 -7.68 6.29 11.97
C VAL A 77 -7.58 5.89 10.51
N MET A 78 -6.70 6.55 9.76
CA MET A 78 -6.48 6.25 8.35
C MET A 78 -5.98 4.81 8.16
N LEU A 79 -5.08 4.35 9.03
CA LEU A 79 -4.60 2.97 9.01
C LEU A 79 -5.72 1.95 9.30
N SER A 80 -6.58 2.24 10.27
CA SER A 80 -7.69 1.37 10.66
C SER A 80 -8.74 1.23 9.54
N ILE A 81 -9.04 2.34 8.84
CA ILE A 81 -9.90 2.34 7.66
C ILE A 81 -9.29 1.50 6.55
N THR A 82 -8.00 1.68 6.25
CA THR A 82 -7.29 0.90 5.23
C THR A 82 -7.26 -0.59 5.55
N ASN A 83 -7.08 -0.97 6.82
CA ASN A 83 -7.11 -2.37 7.26
C ASN A 83 -8.49 -3.01 7.06
N THR A 84 -9.55 -2.27 7.39
CA THR A 84 -10.93 -2.70 7.19
C THR A 84 -11.23 -2.88 5.69
N ALA A 85 -10.84 -1.90 4.87
CA ALA A 85 -11.00 -1.96 3.43
C ALA A 85 -10.21 -3.13 2.81
N GLY A 86 -9.01 -3.44 3.32
CA GLY A 86 -8.18 -4.55 2.85
C GLY A 86 -8.71 -5.94 3.24
N SER A 87 -9.51 -6.03 4.31
CA SER A 87 -10.06 -7.31 4.77
C SER A 87 -11.14 -7.88 3.84
N LEU A 88 -11.93 -7.01 3.20
CA LEU A 88 -13.01 -7.42 2.28
C LEU A 88 -12.50 -8.18 1.04
N PRO A 89 -11.51 -7.67 0.27
CA PRO A 89 -10.87 -8.41 -0.80
C PRO A 89 -10.23 -9.72 -0.34
N GLY A 90 -9.68 -9.77 0.89
CA GLY A 90 -9.08 -10.98 1.45
C GLY A 90 -10.11 -12.12 1.62
N ILE A 91 -11.31 -11.80 2.09
CA ILE A 91 -12.41 -12.77 2.23
C ILE A 91 -12.84 -13.28 0.85
N LEU A 92 -13.07 -12.37 -0.10
CA LEU A 92 -13.46 -12.75 -1.47
C LEU A 92 -12.38 -13.56 -2.18
N GLY A 93 -11.10 -13.21 -1.96
CA GLY A 93 -9.95 -13.92 -2.51
C GLY A 93 -9.88 -15.37 -2.02
N ASN A 94 -10.12 -15.61 -0.73
CA ASN A 94 -10.14 -16.97 -0.18
C ASN A 94 -11.28 -17.82 -0.77
N ILE A 95 -12.48 -17.25 -0.94
CA ILE A 95 -13.61 -17.93 -1.58
C ILE A 95 -13.27 -18.28 -3.04
N LEU A 96 -12.64 -17.35 -3.76
CA LEU A 96 -12.21 -17.57 -5.14
C LEU A 96 -11.16 -18.69 -5.25
N VAL A 97 -10.17 -18.72 -4.35
CA VAL A 97 -9.15 -19.78 -4.30
C VAL A 97 -9.79 -21.14 -4.05
N GLY A 98 -10.75 -21.22 -3.11
CA GLY A 98 -11.51 -22.45 -2.84
C GLY A 98 -12.27 -22.94 -4.08
N PHE A 99 -12.99 -22.03 -4.75
CA PHE A 99 -13.68 -22.36 -6.00
C PHE A 99 -12.72 -22.83 -7.11
N LEU A 100 -11.55 -22.20 -7.24
CA LEU A 100 -10.54 -22.60 -8.21
C LEU A 100 -9.96 -23.97 -7.88
N MET A 101 -9.74 -24.27 -6.60
CA MET A 101 -9.26 -25.57 -6.11
C MET A 101 -10.20 -26.70 -6.53
N ASP A 102 -11.50 -26.52 -6.29
CA ASP A 102 -12.53 -27.51 -6.60
C ASP A 102 -12.60 -27.80 -8.12
N ARG A 103 -12.24 -26.83 -8.96
CA ARG A 103 -12.28 -26.95 -10.43
C ARG A 103 -11.00 -27.47 -11.06
N THR A 104 -9.83 -27.03 -10.57
CA THR A 104 -8.53 -27.38 -11.18
C THR A 104 -7.85 -28.58 -10.51
N GLY A 105 -8.20 -28.91 -9.26
CA GLY A 105 -7.57 -30.00 -8.51
C GLY A 105 -6.08 -29.79 -8.21
N SER A 106 -5.53 -28.61 -8.51
CA SER A 106 -4.10 -28.30 -8.39
C SER A 106 -3.89 -27.14 -7.42
N TRP A 107 -3.38 -27.46 -6.24
CA TRP A 107 -3.14 -26.49 -5.17
C TRP A 107 -2.25 -25.32 -5.59
N SER A 108 -1.19 -25.59 -6.37
CA SER A 108 -0.29 -24.55 -6.85
C SER A 108 -0.98 -23.60 -7.83
N LEU A 109 -1.81 -24.09 -8.75
CA LEU A 109 -2.49 -23.21 -9.71
C LEU A 109 -3.58 -22.37 -9.03
N SER A 110 -4.35 -22.99 -8.13
CA SER A 110 -5.46 -22.33 -7.45
C SER A 110 -5.01 -21.21 -6.50
N LEU A 111 -3.82 -21.31 -5.91
CA LEU A 111 -3.26 -20.27 -5.04
C LEU A 111 -2.38 -19.26 -5.78
N MET A 112 -1.51 -19.72 -6.68
CA MET A 112 -0.50 -18.84 -7.28
C MET A 112 -1.11 -17.92 -8.35
N VAL A 113 -2.06 -18.40 -9.16
CA VAL A 113 -2.64 -17.60 -10.25
C VAL A 113 -3.43 -16.40 -9.72
N PRO A 114 -4.37 -16.55 -8.75
CA PRO A 114 -5.06 -15.39 -8.18
C PRO A 114 -4.11 -14.45 -7.45
N ALA A 115 -3.10 -14.99 -6.74
CA ALA A 115 -2.10 -14.18 -6.05
C ALA A 115 -1.30 -13.30 -7.04
N ILE A 116 -0.82 -13.88 -8.15
CA ILE A 116 -0.10 -13.13 -9.18
C ILE A 116 -0.97 -12.02 -9.77
N VAL A 117 -2.23 -12.31 -10.09
CA VAL A 117 -3.17 -11.30 -10.62
C VAL A 117 -3.42 -10.18 -9.61
N CYS A 118 -3.62 -10.51 -8.33
CA CYS A 118 -3.77 -9.51 -7.26
C CYS A 118 -2.52 -8.65 -7.08
N TYR A 119 -1.32 -9.24 -7.10
CA TYR A 119 -0.08 -8.48 -7.00
C TYR A 119 0.16 -7.59 -8.22
N ALA A 120 -0.14 -8.07 -9.43
CA ALA A 120 0.01 -7.28 -10.65
C ALA A 120 -0.98 -6.12 -10.69
N THR A 121 -2.26 -6.37 -10.41
CA THR A 121 -3.29 -5.32 -10.35
C THR A 121 -3.04 -4.30 -9.25
N GLY A 122 -2.58 -4.76 -8.07
CA GLY A 122 -2.16 -3.89 -6.97
C GLY A 122 -0.93 -3.04 -7.31
N ALA A 123 0.04 -3.61 -8.03
CA ALA A 123 1.21 -2.85 -8.50
C ALA A 123 0.80 -1.77 -9.50
N ILE A 124 -0.08 -2.10 -10.46
CA ILE A 124 -0.60 -1.16 -11.45
C ILE A 124 -1.37 -0.04 -10.75
N SER A 125 -2.34 -0.36 -9.89
CA SER A 125 -3.13 0.64 -9.19
C SER A 125 -2.24 1.57 -8.34
N TRP A 126 -1.23 1.02 -7.67
CA TRP A 126 -0.26 1.81 -6.91
C TRP A 126 0.55 2.76 -7.79
N LEU A 127 1.05 2.30 -8.94
CA LEU A 127 1.86 3.12 -9.84
C LEU A 127 1.05 4.30 -10.44
N PHE A 128 -0.21 4.06 -10.79
CA PHE A 128 -1.08 5.06 -11.42
C PHE A 128 -1.79 6.00 -10.45
N LEU A 129 -2.23 5.52 -9.28
CA LEU A 129 -3.11 6.29 -8.38
C LEU A 129 -2.38 6.92 -7.19
N TYR A 130 -1.15 6.50 -6.89
CA TYR A 130 -0.46 7.00 -5.70
C TYR A 130 0.14 8.40 -5.92
N ASN A 131 -0.27 9.37 -5.10
CA ASN A 131 0.37 10.68 -4.90
C ASN A 131 0.57 10.91 -3.40
N SER A 132 1.73 11.45 -3.00
CA SER A 132 2.08 11.72 -1.58
C SER A 132 2.05 13.21 -1.24
N ASP A 133 1.22 14.02 -1.90
CA ASP A 133 1.15 15.44 -1.56
C ASP A 133 0.64 15.58 -0.11
N PRO A 134 1.36 16.31 0.77
CA PRO A 134 0.93 16.51 2.15
C PRO A 134 -0.40 17.24 2.17
N VAL A 135 -1.42 16.66 2.80
CA VAL A 135 -2.72 17.31 2.98
C VAL A 135 -2.69 18.08 4.30
N ASP A 136 -2.75 19.41 4.21
CA ASP A 136 -2.81 20.28 5.37
C ASP A 136 -4.25 20.36 5.89
N PHE A 137 -4.50 19.66 7.01
CA PHE A 137 -5.82 19.59 7.63
C PHE A 137 -6.15 20.81 8.50
N ASP A 138 -5.15 21.62 8.88
CA ASP A 138 -5.36 22.77 9.77
C ASP A 138 -6.03 23.96 9.04
N ASN A 139 -5.86 24.06 7.72
CA ASN A 139 -6.53 25.08 6.89
C ASN A 139 -8.04 24.83 6.71
N MET A 140 -8.55 23.62 6.95
CA MET A 140 -9.99 23.33 6.90
C MET A 140 -10.71 23.72 8.20
N ASP A 141 -10.02 23.59 9.34
CA ASP A 141 -10.57 23.99 10.64
C ASP A 141 -10.58 25.52 10.78
N SER A 142 -9.58 26.25 10.26
CA SER A 142 -9.56 27.72 10.27
C SER A 142 -10.67 28.36 9.42
N ALA A 143 -11.14 27.65 8.39
CA ALA A 143 -12.26 28.11 7.55
C ALA A 143 -13.63 27.90 8.22
N HIS A 144 -13.72 27.00 9.21
CA HIS A 144 -14.95 26.74 9.95
C HIS A 144 -14.92 27.30 11.38
N ASP A 145 -13.78 27.74 11.91
CA ASP A 145 -13.71 28.33 13.25
C ASP A 145 -14.53 29.64 13.33
N PRO A 146 -15.64 29.68 14.09
CA PRO A 146 -16.44 30.90 14.25
C PRO A 146 -15.68 32.03 14.96
N SER A 147 -14.53 31.74 15.61
CA SER A 147 -13.71 32.73 16.29
C SER A 147 -12.93 33.63 15.33
N SER A 148 -12.48 33.11 14.18
CA SER A 148 -11.75 33.87 13.16
C SER A 148 -12.65 34.91 12.49
N ASN A 149 -13.90 34.55 12.21
CA ASN A 149 -14.94 35.45 11.71
C ASN A 149 -15.31 36.54 12.75
N MET A 150 -15.34 36.20 14.04
CA MET A 150 -15.58 37.17 15.12
C MET A 150 -14.43 38.18 15.27
N GLU A 151 -13.18 37.74 15.10
CA GLU A 151 -12.01 38.62 15.14
C GLU A 151 -11.95 39.55 13.92
N GLU A 152 -12.30 39.05 12.73
CA GLU A 152 -12.40 39.86 11.51
C GLU A 152 -13.55 40.88 11.58
N MET A 153 -14.71 40.46 12.12
CA MET A 153 -15.83 41.37 12.39
C MET A 153 -15.48 42.46 13.42
N GLY A 154 -14.75 42.10 14.48
CA GLY A 154 -14.26 43.06 15.49
C GLY A 154 -13.29 44.09 14.89
N LYS A 155 -12.39 43.66 14.00
CA LYS A 155 -11.46 44.57 13.29
C LYS A 155 -12.18 45.49 12.31
N ARG A 156 -13.24 45.03 11.63
CA ARG A 156 -14.07 45.86 10.74
C ARG A 156 -14.98 46.85 11.48
N ALA A 157 -15.39 46.54 12.71
CA ALA A 157 -16.21 47.44 13.53
C ALA A 157 -15.41 48.60 14.15
N LEU A 158 -14.07 48.51 14.16
CA LEU A 158 -13.16 49.51 14.72
C LEU A 158 -12.47 50.39 13.64
N ALA A 159 -12.78 50.16 12.36
CA ALA A 159 -12.35 50.97 11.21
C ALA A 159 -13.48 51.88 10.73
#